data_AF-A0A2P8I014-F1
#
_entry.id   AF-A0A2P8I014-F1
#
_cell.length_a   1.000
_cell.length_b   1.000
_cell.length_c   1.000
_cell.angle_alpha   90.00
_cell.angle_beta   90.00
_cell.angle_gamma   90.00
#
_symmetry.space_group_name_H-M   'P 1'
#
loop_
_entity.id
_entity.type
_entity.pdbx_description
1 polymer ?
#
loop_
_entity_poly.entity_id
_entity_poly.type
_entity_poly.pdbx_seq_one_letter_code
_entity_poly.pdbx_strand_id
1 'polypeptide(L)'
;MLLGCLLATGLLSPGTAVATPAEARPPYSLLHMNVCSSGYAGCYPRTEYPKIVDEVVARVQENDVNAVTLNEACSGDVAEIAARTGYHHRFATVVYRGAPLPCKSPEGRGVFGNAVLTKEAIRTSEDAPFSVFNGVEERRWLCVTTARRVDVCTTHLSTGGEAPGTANSVQCAELTGVLSHRGRPTIFAGDVNRRASCAPEGQWTLTDAEATQAPGIQHAYGDLAAPTLELEPTTYTDHDALVVRAGLRR
;
A
#
# COMPACT_ATOMS: atom_id res chain seq x y z
N MET A 1 2.54 -25.17 -87.48
CA MET A 1 3.41 -25.52 -86.33
C MET A 1 2.94 -24.71 -85.14
N LEU A 2 2.60 -25.40 -84.05
CA LEU A 2 1.81 -24.89 -82.92
C LEU A 2 2.56 -23.94 -81.99
N LEU A 3 1.78 -22.99 -81.49
CA LEU A 3 2.00 -22.05 -80.41
C LEU A 3 2.08 -22.78 -79.05
N GLY A 4 3.00 -22.40 -78.17
CA GLY A 4 3.08 -22.92 -76.80
C GLY A 4 3.43 -21.82 -75.80
N CYS A 5 2.42 -21.33 -75.08
CA CYS A 5 2.57 -20.35 -73.99
C CYS A 5 2.24 -21.05 -72.67
N LEU A 6 3.23 -21.22 -71.79
CA LEU A 6 3.09 -21.81 -70.46
C LEU A 6 2.67 -20.73 -69.46
N LEU A 7 1.45 -20.83 -68.93
CA LEU A 7 0.98 -20.04 -67.79
C LEU A 7 1.15 -20.88 -66.51
N ALA A 8 2.02 -20.43 -65.61
CA ALA A 8 2.17 -21.00 -64.27
C ALA A 8 1.23 -20.28 -63.29
N THR A 9 0.21 -20.98 -62.82
CA THR A 9 -0.70 -20.51 -61.75
C THR A 9 -0.11 -20.83 -60.38
N GLY A 10 0.30 -19.80 -59.63
CA GLY A 10 0.71 -19.92 -58.23
C GLY A 10 -0.50 -19.93 -57.29
N LEU A 11 -0.62 -20.99 -56.48
CA LEU A 11 -1.60 -21.12 -55.40
C LEU A 11 -1.09 -20.37 -54.16
N LEU A 12 -1.82 -19.32 -53.74
CA LEU A 12 -1.61 -18.63 -52.47
C LEU A 12 -2.35 -19.37 -51.37
N SER A 13 -1.61 -19.99 -50.44
CA SER A 13 -2.16 -20.57 -49.21
C SER A 13 -2.60 -19.45 -48.24
N PRO A 14 -3.79 -19.56 -47.62
CA PRO A 14 -4.21 -18.63 -46.59
C PRO A 14 -3.38 -18.86 -45.31
N GLY A 15 -2.57 -17.87 -44.95
CA GLY A 15 -1.80 -17.89 -43.70
C GLY A 15 -2.74 -17.85 -42.50
N THR A 16 -2.65 -18.87 -41.64
CA THR A 16 -3.24 -18.87 -40.31
C THR A 16 -2.60 -17.75 -39.48
N ALA A 17 -3.37 -16.70 -39.18
CA ALA A 17 -2.96 -15.66 -38.25
C ALA A 17 -2.84 -16.27 -36.85
N VAL A 18 -1.61 -16.36 -36.34
CA VAL A 18 -1.33 -16.72 -34.94
C VAL A 18 -1.87 -15.57 -34.08
N ALA A 19 -2.85 -15.86 -33.23
CA ALA A 19 -3.33 -14.90 -32.25
C ALA A 19 -2.18 -14.51 -31.33
N THR A 20 -1.80 -13.24 -31.33
CA THR A 20 -0.88 -12.68 -30.34
C THR A 20 -1.47 -12.90 -28.94
N PRO A 21 -0.68 -13.36 -27.96
CA PRO A 21 -1.14 -13.45 -26.58
C PRO A 21 -1.69 -12.08 -26.17
N ALA A 22 -2.91 -12.06 -25.64
CA ALA A 22 -3.47 -10.83 -25.08
C ALA A 22 -2.48 -10.29 -24.05
N GLU A 23 -1.99 -9.07 -24.28
CA GLU A 23 -1.05 -8.39 -23.39
C GLU A 23 -1.59 -8.48 -21.96
N ALA A 24 -0.83 -9.13 -21.07
CA ALA A 24 -1.23 -9.27 -19.68
C ALA A 24 -1.37 -7.85 -19.12
N ARG A 25 -2.56 -7.51 -18.59
CA ARG A 25 -2.76 -6.22 -17.93
C ARG A 25 -1.67 -6.02 -16.88
N PRO A 26 -1.08 -4.82 -16.78
CA PRO A 26 -0.06 -4.57 -15.77
C PRO A 26 -0.64 -4.89 -14.38
N PRO A 27 0.18 -5.45 -13.47
CA PRO A 27 -0.26 -5.78 -12.12
C PRO A 27 -0.73 -4.51 -11.41
N TYR A 28 -1.63 -4.67 -10.45
CA TYR A 28 -1.90 -3.62 -9.47
C TYR A 28 -0.74 -3.57 -8.49
N SER A 29 -0.13 -2.39 -8.36
CA SER A 29 1.05 -2.18 -7.54
C SER A 29 0.76 -1.23 -6.37
N LEU A 30 1.36 -1.53 -5.23
CA LEU A 30 1.22 -0.76 -4.00
C LEU A 30 2.60 -0.55 -3.36
N LEU A 31 2.88 0.69 -2.96
CA LEU A 31 4.00 1.04 -2.08
C LEU A 31 3.49 1.23 -0.65
N HIS A 32 4.21 0.71 0.33
CA HIS A 32 3.98 0.96 1.74
C HIS A 32 5.23 1.49 2.43
N MET A 33 5.05 2.50 3.29
CA MET A 33 6.09 3.02 4.16
C MET A 33 5.49 3.45 5.51
N ASN A 34 6.03 2.96 6.63
CA ASN A 34 5.97 3.70 7.90
C ASN A 34 7.04 4.81 7.86
N VAL A 35 6.62 6.08 7.91
CA VAL A 35 7.52 7.24 7.66
C VAL A 35 8.05 7.91 8.93
N CYS A 36 7.60 7.48 10.12
CA CYS A 36 8.09 8.00 11.40
C CYS A 36 8.11 9.54 11.51
N SER A 37 7.19 10.25 10.83
CA SER A 37 7.43 11.64 10.44
C SER A 37 6.72 12.69 11.31
N SER A 38 6.09 12.29 12.42
CA SER A 38 5.30 13.19 13.29
C SER A 38 6.09 14.37 13.88
N GLY A 39 7.43 14.26 13.92
CA GLY A 39 8.32 15.22 14.58
C GLY A 39 8.35 15.08 16.11
N TYR A 40 7.67 14.09 16.68
CA TYR A 40 7.87 13.69 18.07
C TYR A 40 9.12 12.83 18.18
N ALA A 41 9.99 13.19 19.14
CA ALA A 41 11.26 12.50 19.36
C ALA A 41 11.00 11.04 19.79
N GLY A 42 11.63 10.11 19.08
CA GLY A 42 11.65 8.69 19.46
C GLY A 42 11.36 7.70 18.33
N CYS A 43 10.78 8.12 17.20
CA CYS A 43 10.47 7.19 16.11
C CYS A 43 11.73 6.73 15.40
N TYR A 44 12.55 7.68 14.91
CA TYR A 44 13.84 7.36 14.34
C TYR A 44 14.83 8.52 14.39
N PRO A 45 16.05 8.34 14.94
CA PRO A 45 17.02 9.42 15.07
C PRO A 45 17.51 10.04 13.76
N ARG A 46 17.43 9.31 12.63
CA ARG A 46 17.87 9.80 11.32
C ARG A 46 16.72 10.37 10.48
N THR A 47 15.50 10.46 11.00
CA THR A 47 14.42 11.15 10.28
C THR A 47 14.77 12.61 10.12
N GLU A 48 14.80 13.05 8.86
CA GLU A 48 15.16 14.42 8.49
C GLU A 48 14.06 15.02 7.62
N TYR A 49 13.52 16.16 8.06
CA TYR A 49 12.56 16.94 7.29
C TYR A 49 13.28 18.05 6.50
N PRO A 50 12.95 18.29 5.21
CA PRO A 50 11.89 17.63 4.42
C PRO A 50 12.32 16.35 3.70
N LYS A 51 13.53 15.83 3.91
CA LYS A 51 14.09 14.72 3.12
C LYS A 51 13.27 13.42 3.15
N ILE A 52 12.59 13.11 4.25
CA ILE A 52 11.65 11.97 4.30
C ILE A 52 10.49 12.13 3.32
N VAL A 53 9.98 13.35 3.13
CA VAL A 53 8.95 13.65 2.13
C VAL A 53 9.50 13.47 0.72
N ASP A 54 10.73 13.95 0.48
CA ASP A 54 11.42 13.76 -0.80
C ASP A 54 11.66 12.28 -1.12
N GLU A 55 12.07 11.49 -0.14
CA GLU A 55 12.27 10.04 -0.31
C GLU A 55 10.96 9.35 -0.68
N VAL A 56 9.86 9.63 0.01
CA VAL A 56 8.55 9.07 -0.36
C VAL A 56 8.18 9.43 -1.80
N VAL A 57 8.34 10.69 -2.20
CA VAL A 57 8.03 11.12 -3.59
C VAL A 57 8.91 10.39 -4.61
N ALA A 58 10.21 10.27 -4.35
CA ALA A 58 11.14 9.56 -5.23
C ALA A 58 10.72 8.09 -5.40
N ARG A 59 10.42 7.39 -4.30
CA ARG A 59 9.98 5.98 -4.33
C ARG A 59 8.69 5.78 -5.12
N VAL A 60 7.72 6.69 -4.97
CA VAL A 60 6.48 6.65 -5.74
C VAL A 60 6.74 6.80 -7.24
N GLN A 61 7.63 7.72 -7.61
CA GLN A 61 7.95 8.00 -9.01
C GLN A 61 8.80 6.88 -9.64
N GLU A 62 9.79 6.36 -8.92
CA GLU A 62 10.68 5.28 -9.38
C GLU A 62 9.93 3.97 -9.59
N ASN A 63 8.99 3.64 -8.69
CA ASN A 63 8.22 2.40 -8.77
C ASN A 63 6.97 2.47 -9.66
N ASP A 64 6.54 3.69 -10.02
CA ASP A 64 5.32 3.97 -10.80
C ASP A 64 4.05 3.23 -10.29
N VAL A 65 3.89 3.17 -8.96
CA VAL A 65 2.83 2.35 -8.32
C VAL A 65 1.41 2.81 -8.64
N ASN A 66 0.40 1.98 -8.37
CA ASN A 66 -1.00 2.40 -8.47
C ASN A 66 -1.51 3.05 -7.19
N ALA A 67 -1.00 2.60 -6.05
CA ALA A 67 -1.38 3.07 -4.74
C ALA A 67 -0.18 3.17 -3.79
N VAL A 68 -0.33 4.01 -2.77
CA VAL A 68 0.62 4.23 -1.69
C VAL A 68 -0.13 4.18 -0.38
N THR A 69 0.46 3.55 0.62
CA THR A 69 -0.05 3.56 1.99
C THR A 69 1.05 4.07 2.90
N LEU A 70 0.71 5.01 3.79
CA LEU A 70 1.67 5.61 4.71
C LEU A 70 1.15 5.45 6.13
N ASN A 71 2.01 4.96 7.03
CA ASN A 71 1.80 5.03 8.47
C ASN A 71 2.69 6.10 9.08
N GLU A 72 2.27 6.61 10.23
CA GLU A 72 2.98 7.65 10.98
C GLU A 72 3.27 8.94 10.19
N ALA A 73 2.36 9.25 9.27
CA ALA A 73 2.47 10.39 8.39
C ALA A 73 1.79 11.64 8.97
N CYS A 74 2.19 12.79 8.46
CA CYS A 74 1.53 14.06 8.73
C CYS A 74 0.61 14.44 7.56
N SER A 75 -0.61 14.90 7.86
CA SER A 75 -1.63 15.16 6.84
C SER A 75 -1.20 16.23 5.82
N GLY A 76 -0.42 17.22 6.24
CA GLY A 76 0.15 18.24 5.36
C GLY A 76 1.19 17.67 4.41
N ASP A 77 2.09 16.81 4.90
CA ASP A 77 3.09 16.15 4.06
C ASP A 77 2.43 15.20 3.06
N VAL A 78 1.37 14.49 3.47
CA VAL A 78 0.57 13.63 2.57
C VAL A 78 -0.04 14.44 1.44
N ALA A 79 -0.57 15.63 1.75
CA ALA A 79 -1.10 16.53 0.73
C ALA A 79 0.01 17.05 -0.21
N GLU A 80 1.20 17.32 0.31
CA GLU A 80 2.37 17.70 -0.51
C GLU A 80 2.82 16.56 -1.42
N ILE A 81 2.95 15.34 -0.91
CA ILE A 81 3.31 14.14 -1.68
C ILE A 81 2.28 13.92 -2.79
N ALA A 82 0.99 14.01 -2.47
CA ALA A 82 -0.10 13.90 -3.43
C ALA A 82 0.02 14.95 -4.54
N ALA A 83 0.30 16.21 -4.19
CA ALA A 83 0.48 17.29 -5.17
C ALA A 83 1.70 17.06 -6.08
N ARG A 84 2.83 16.59 -5.53
CA ARG A 84 4.07 16.33 -6.27
C ARG A 84 4.02 15.09 -7.18
N THR A 85 3.17 14.13 -6.84
CA THR A 85 3.02 12.86 -7.59
C THR A 85 1.79 12.86 -8.51
N GLY A 86 0.85 13.79 -8.31
CA GLY A 86 -0.43 13.82 -9.02
C GLY A 86 -1.45 12.80 -8.49
N TYR A 87 -1.24 12.27 -7.30
CA TYR A 87 -2.11 11.24 -6.72
C TYR A 87 -3.29 11.86 -5.97
N HIS A 88 -4.40 11.15 -5.92
CA HIS A 88 -5.50 11.43 -5.00
C HIS A 88 -5.18 10.88 -3.62
N HIS A 89 -5.66 11.49 -2.53
CA HIS A 89 -5.39 10.98 -1.19
C HIS A 89 -6.60 11.01 -0.26
N ARG A 90 -6.53 10.17 0.78
CA ARG A 90 -7.35 10.21 1.99
C ARG A 90 -6.46 10.01 3.20
N PHE A 91 -6.89 10.56 4.32
CA PHE A 91 -6.13 10.58 5.56
C PHE A 91 -7.06 10.24 6.73
N ALA A 92 -6.61 9.34 7.59
CA ALA A 92 -7.28 8.99 8.84
C ALA A 92 -6.46 9.55 10.01
N THR A 93 -7.04 10.52 10.72
CA THR A 93 -6.38 11.23 11.82
C THR A 93 -6.39 10.39 13.09
N VAL A 94 -5.20 10.10 13.62
CA VAL A 94 -5.04 9.40 14.90
C VAL A 94 -5.33 10.34 16.07
N VAL A 95 -6.07 9.83 17.05
CA VAL A 95 -6.37 10.52 18.30
C VAL A 95 -5.33 10.10 19.35
N TYR A 96 -4.62 11.08 19.89
CA TYR A 96 -3.59 10.89 20.90
C TYR A 96 -3.98 11.62 22.18
N ARG A 97 -4.11 10.90 23.30
CA ARG A 97 -4.61 11.43 24.59
C ARG A 97 -5.96 12.16 24.45
N GLY A 98 -6.86 11.63 23.61
CA GLY A 98 -8.21 12.17 23.42
C GLY A 98 -8.31 13.38 22.47
N ALA A 99 -7.22 13.78 21.80
CA ALA A 99 -7.26 14.83 20.78
C ALA A 99 -6.41 14.46 19.54
N PRO A 100 -6.70 15.02 18.35
CA PRO A 100 -5.78 14.92 17.22
C PRO A 100 -4.38 15.40 17.58
N LEU A 101 -3.35 14.64 17.19
CA LEU A 101 -1.96 15.00 17.44
C LEU A 101 -1.42 15.91 16.33
N PRO A 102 -1.08 17.19 16.60
CA PRO A 102 -0.46 18.05 15.59
C PRO A 102 0.97 17.58 15.30
N CYS A 103 1.33 17.49 14.03
CA CYS A 103 2.71 17.28 13.63
C CYS A 103 3.56 18.52 13.93
N LYS A 104 4.83 18.28 14.30
CA LYS A 104 5.79 19.34 14.64
C LYS A 104 7.13 19.15 13.94
N SER A 105 8.05 20.08 14.20
CA SER A 105 9.43 20.06 13.72
C SER A 105 9.56 19.90 12.19
N PRO A 106 9.06 20.85 11.38
CA PRO A 106 8.44 22.13 11.74
C PRO A 106 6.93 22.05 12.05
N GLU A 107 6.37 23.11 12.64
CA GLU A 107 4.92 23.28 12.80
C GLU A 107 4.23 23.49 11.45
N GLY A 108 2.90 23.33 11.42
CA GLY A 108 2.08 23.58 10.22
C GLY A 108 1.95 22.38 9.27
N ARG A 109 2.55 21.24 9.62
CA ARG A 109 2.49 19.97 8.84
C ARG A 109 1.17 19.20 9.00
N GLY A 110 0.18 19.78 9.67
CA GLY A 110 -1.12 19.17 9.90
C GLY A 110 -1.13 18.21 11.10
N VAL A 111 -1.85 17.09 10.98
CA VAL A 111 -2.06 16.12 12.08
C VAL A 111 -1.52 14.74 11.74
N PHE A 112 -1.19 13.95 12.76
CA PHE A 112 -0.62 12.61 12.67
C PHE A 112 -1.66 11.55 12.31
N GLY A 113 -1.24 10.54 11.53
CA GLY A 113 -2.10 9.40 11.22
C GLY A 113 -1.66 8.55 10.04
N ASN A 114 -2.66 7.94 9.40
CA ASN A 114 -2.48 7.01 8.29
C ASN A 114 -3.03 7.61 6.99
N ALA A 115 -2.41 7.28 5.87
CA ALA A 115 -2.84 7.76 4.56
C ALA A 115 -2.91 6.67 3.51
N VAL A 116 -3.84 6.85 2.57
CA VAL A 116 -3.86 6.13 1.31
C VAL A 116 -3.82 7.16 0.18
N LEU A 117 -2.87 6.99 -0.73
CA LEU A 117 -2.78 7.76 -1.97
C LEU A 117 -2.96 6.84 -3.17
N THR A 118 -3.64 7.29 -4.21
CA THR A 118 -3.90 6.49 -5.42
C THR A 118 -3.73 7.32 -6.68
N LYS A 119 -3.11 6.73 -7.72
CA LYS A 119 -3.01 7.34 -9.05
C LYS A 119 -4.39 7.56 -9.68
N GLU A 120 -5.32 6.67 -9.39
CA GLU A 120 -6.72 6.74 -9.82
C GLU A 120 -7.57 7.55 -8.84
N ALA A 121 -8.69 8.11 -9.32
CA ALA A 121 -9.61 8.83 -8.44
C ALA A 121 -10.17 7.94 -7.32
N ILE A 122 -10.19 8.45 -6.10
CA ILE A 122 -10.84 7.81 -4.95
C ILE A 122 -12.34 8.06 -5.04
N ARG A 123 -13.14 6.98 -5.07
CA ARG A 123 -14.60 7.05 -5.18
C ARG A 123 -15.28 7.11 -3.82
N THR A 124 -14.82 6.28 -2.89
CA THR A 124 -15.32 6.20 -1.53
C THR A 124 -14.16 5.96 -0.58
N SER A 125 -14.34 6.33 0.68
CA SER A 125 -13.37 6.09 1.75
C SER A 125 -14.11 5.79 3.04
N GLU A 126 -13.50 4.95 3.86
CA GLU A 126 -14.01 4.53 5.15
C GLU A 126 -12.82 4.41 6.11
N ASP A 127 -12.98 4.93 7.32
CA ASP A 127 -12.01 4.78 8.41
C ASP A 127 -12.75 4.66 9.74
N ALA A 128 -12.14 3.93 10.68
CA ALA A 128 -12.65 3.83 12.04
C ALA A 128 -11.50 3.50 13.02
N PRO A 129 -11.61 3.92 14.29
CA PRO A 129 -10.71 3.44 15.32
C PRO A 129 -10.94 1.95 15.59
N PHE A 130 -9.91 1.28 16.09
CA PHE A 130 -10.12 -0.04 16.69
C PHE A 130 -10.78 0.07 18.07
N SER A 131 -11.38 -1.02 18.55
CA SER A 131 -12.10 -1.03 19.82
C SER A 131 -11.18 -0.91 21.05
N VAL A 132 -9.91 -1.28 20.90
CA VAL A 132 -8.89 -1.18 21.94
C VAL A 132 -7.62 -0.55 21.39
N PHE A 133 -6.81 0.03 22.27
CA PHE A 133 -5.46 0.50 21.96
C PHE A 133 -4.58 0.45 23.20
N ASN A 134 -3.26 0.42 22.99
CA ASN A 134 -2.29 0.47 24.08
C ASN A 134 -1.79 1.90 24.31
N GLY A 135 -1.70 2.31 25.56
CA GLY A 135 -1.18 3.62 25.95
C GLY A 135 -2.14 4.74 25.58
N VAL A 136 -1.67 5.67 24.75
CA VAL A 136 -2.33 6.96 24.52
C VAL A 136 -2.74 7.20 23.07
N GLU A 137 -2.41 6.29 22.16
CA GLU A 137 -2.64 6.44 20.73
C GLU A 137 -3.79 5.53 20.27
N GLU A 138 -4.92 6.13 19.89
CA GLU A 138 -6.07 5.43 19.34
C GLU A 138 -5.82 5.05 17.87
N ARG A 139 -5.34 3.82 17.69
CA ARG A 139 -5.03 3.21 16.39
C ARG A 139 -6.31 3.09 15.53
N ARG A 140 -6.14 3.17 14.21
CA ARG A 140 -7.24 3.18 13.23
C ARG A 140 -6.82 2.55 11.91
N TRP A 141 -7.79 2.02 11.19
CA TRP A 141 -7.65 1.60 9.81
C TRP A 141 -8.26 2.64 8.85
N LEU A 142 -7.78 2.64 7.61
CA LEU A 142 -8.30 3.45 6.50
C LEU A 142 -8.39 2.57 5.27
N CYS A 143 -9.53 2.58 4.60
CA CYS A 143 -9.75 1.94 3.31
C CYS A 143 -10.32 2.93 2.30
N VAL A 144 -9.90 2.83 1.04
CA VAL A 144 -10.45 3.61 -0.07
C VAL A 144 -10.80 2.70 -1.23
N THR A 145 -11.87 3.02 -1.96
CA THR A 145 -12.20 2.34 -3.21
C THR A 145 -11.79 3.22 -4.38
N THR A 146 -10.93 2.71 -5.28
CA THR A 146 -10.49 3.47 -6.46
C THR A 146 -11.49 3.45 -7.60
N ALA A 147 -11.28 4.28 -8.61
CA ALA A 147 -12.08 4.27 -9.84
C ALA A 147 -12.06 2.93 -10.59
N ARG A 148 -11.01 2.10 -10.39
CA ARG A 148 -10.96 0.73 -10.90
C ARG A 148 -11.63 -0.30 -10.00
N ARG A 149 -12.30 0.13 -8.93
CA ARG A 149 -13.00 -0.71 -7.96
C ARG A 149 -12.07 -1.67 -7.21
N VAL A 150 -10.85 -1.24 -6.93
CA VAL A 150 -9.93 -1.91 -6.00
C VAL A 150 -10.06 -1.22 -4.65
N ASP A 151 -10.19 -2.00 -3.57
CA ASP A 151 -10.10 -1.50 -2.22
C ASP A 151 -8.63 -1.49 -1.78
N VAL A 152 -8.13 -0.31 -1.42
CA VAL A 152 -6.78 -0.11 -0.89
C VAL A 152 -6.88 0.26 0.58
N CYS A 153 -6.30 -0.56 1.44
CA CYS A 153 -6.40 -0.41 2.88
C CYS A 153 -5.03 -0.26 3.55
N THR A 154 -5.00 0.44 4.68
CA THR A 154 -3.83 0.52 5.56
C THR A 154 -4.25 0.62 7.02
N THR A 155 -3.36 0.24 7.92
CA THR A 155 -3.47 0.47 9.34
C THR A 155 -2.09 0.52 9.98
N HIS A 156 -2.01 1.09 11.18
CA HIS A 156 -0.86 0.96 12.07
C HIS A 156 -1.37 0.36 13.40
N LEU A 157 -1.01 -0.89 13.70
CA LEU A 157 -1.48 -1.57 14.92
C LEU A 157 -0.66 -1.20 16.15
N SER A 158 -1.23 -1.44 17.34
CA SER A 158 -0.56 -1.20 18.61
C SER A 158 0.67 -2.07 18.77
N THR A 159 1.69 -1.54 19.43
CA THR A 159 2.80 -2.32 19.96
C THR A 159 2.39 -3.06 21.25
N GLY A 160 3.26 -3.93 21.76
CA GLY A 160 3.05 -4.61 23.05
C GLY A 160 2.79 -6.11 22.95
N GLY A 161 2.97 -6.71 21.77
CA GLY A 161 3.06 -8.15 21.58
C GLY A 161 1.77 -8.84 21.14
N GLU A 162 1.90 -10.10 20.75
CA GLU A 162 0.89 -10.87 20.02
C GLU A 162 0.08 -11.84 20.89
N ALA A 163 0.39 -11.90 22.19
CA ALA A 163 -0.28 -12.82 23.11
C ALA A 163 -1.80 -12.55 23.16
N PRO A 164 -2.63 -13.59 23.35
CA PRO A 164 -4.08 -13.41 23.45
C PRO A 164 -4.45 -12.36 24.51
N GLY A 165 -5.31 -11.42 24.14
CA GLY A 165 -5.80 -10.35 25.02
C GLY A 165 -4.96 -9.08 25.01
N THR A 166 -3.82 -9.04 24.32
CA THR A 166 -3.13 -7.76 24.07
C THR A 166 -3.93 -6.89 23.09
N ALA A 167 -3.72 -5.56 23.14
CA ALA A 167 -4.35 -4.64 22.20
C ALA A 167 -4.07 -5.05 20.74
N ASN A 168 -2.82 -5.41 20.40
CA ASN A 168 -2.48 -5.87 19.05
C ASN A 168 -3.26 -7.13 18.65
N SER A 169 -3.39 -8.12 19.54
CA SER A 169 -4.12 -9.36 19.22
C SER A 169 -5.59 -9.12 18.89
N VAL A 170 -6.24 -8.21 19.64
CA VAL A 170 -7.64 -7.82 19.43
C VAL A 170 -7.80 -7.01 18.14
N GLN A 171 -6.92 -6.02 17.93
CA GLN A 171 -6.93 -5.20 16.72
C GLN A 171 -6.66 -6.02 15.45
N CYS A 172 -5.81 -7.04 15.54
CA CYS A 172 -5.56 -7.96 14.44
C CYS A 172 -6.83 -8.74 14.05
N ALA A 173 -7.58 -9.26 15.02
CA ALA A 173 -8.85 -9.92 14.76
C ALA A 173 -9.89 -8.95 14.17
N GLU A 174 -9.94 -7.71 14.64
CA GLU A 174 -10.78 -6.66 14.04
C GLU A 174 -10.36 -6.35 12.61
N LEU A 175 -9.05 -6.24 12.32
CA LEU A 175 -8.52 -6.03 10.97
C LEU A 175 -8.90 -7.17 10.04
N THR A 176 -8.80 -8.43 10.50
CA THR A 176 -9.30 -9.59 9.76
C THR A 176 -10.78 -9.43 9.42
N GLY A 177 -11.59 -8.96 10.38
CA GLY A 177 -12.98 -8.58 10.16
C GLY A 177 -13.14 -7.51 9.08
N VAL A 178 -12.45 -6.37 9.19
CA VAL A 178 -12.52 -5.27 8.21
C VAL A 178 -12.21 -5.76 6.79
N LEU A 179 -11.14 -6.54 6.64
CA LEU A 179 -10.68 -7.02 5.34
C LEU A 179 -11.58 -8.12 4.76
N SER A 180 -12.12 -9.02 5.58
CA SER A 180 -13.05 -10.08 5.12
C SER A 180 -14.39 -9.54 4.63
N HIS A 181 -14.83 -8.37 5.12
CA HIS A 181 -16.06 -7.72 4.67
C HIS A 181 -15.89 -6.95 3.35
N ARG A 182 -14.67 -6.86 2.79
CA ARG A 182 -14.46 -6.20 1.50
C ARG A 182 -15.04 -7.06 0.39
N GLY A 183 -16.04 -6.54 -0.32
CA GLY A 183 -16.69 -7.21 -1.45
C GLY A 183 -16.03 -6.95 -2.81
N ARG A 184 -14.80 -6.41 -2.82
CA ARG A 184 -14.05 -6.02 -4.01
C ARG A 184 -12.62 -6.58 -3.93
N PRO A 185 -11.89 -6.65 -5.07
CA PRO A 185 -10.47 -6.94 -5.03
C PRO A 185 -9.77 -6.00 -4.06
N THR A 186 -9.06 -6.55 -3.11
CA THR A 186 -8.53 -5.83 -1.96
C THR A 186 -7.02 -6.02 -1.89
N ILE A 187 -6.31 -4.90 -1.72
CA ILE A 187 -4.91 -4.89 -1.37
C ILE A 187 -4.70 -4.03 -0.11
N PHE A 188 -3.93 -4.56 0.81
CA PHE A 188 -3.63 -3.93 2.08
C PHE A 188 -2.11 -3.87 2.26
N ALA A 189 -1.61 -2.78 2.86
CA ALA A 189 -0.31 -2.80 3.51
C ALA A 189 -0.24 -1.83 4.69
N GLY A 190 0.52 -2.20 5.71
CA GLY A 190 0.62 -1.46 6.97
C GLY A 190 1.65 -2.07 7.91
N ASP A 191 2.12 -1.24 8.84
CA ASP A 191 2.84 -1.66 10.03
C ASP A 191 1.85 -2.28 11.02
N VAL A 192 1.88 -3.60 11.12
CA VAL A 192 0.99 -4.37 12.00
C VAL A 192 1.65 -4.67 13.35
N ASN A 193 2.87 -4.20 13.61
CA ASN A 193 3.59 -4.36 14.87
C ASN A 193 3.61 -5.80 15.41
N ARG A 194 3.63 -6.77 14.49
CA ARG A 194 3.54 -8.20 14.80
C ARG A 194 4.06 -9.04 13.64
N ARG A 195 4.49 -10.28 13.94
CA ARG A 195 5.01 -11.26 12.98
C ARG A 195 3.93 -12.19 12.43
N ALA A 196 2.94 -12.59 13.24
CA ALA A 196 1.86 -13.43 12.73
C ALA A 196 0.88 -12.62 11.88
N SER A 197 0.33 -13.25 10.85
CA SER A 197 -0.58 -12.58 9.92
C SER A 197 -1.93 -12.21 10.54
N CYS A 198 -2.50 -11.07 10.12
CA CYS A 198 -3.90 -10.70 10.32
C CYS A 198 -4.77 -10.92 9.06
N ALA A 199 -4.19 -11.45 7.98
CA ALA A 199 -4.94 -11.67 6.74
C ALA A 199 -6.12 -12.63 6.98
N PRO A 200 -7.32 -12.33 6.44
CA PRO A 200 -8.41 -13.29 6.45
C PRO A 200 -8.09 -14.51 5.59
N GLU A 201 -8.81 -15.61 5.84
CA GLU A 201 -8.70 -16.82 5.03
C GLU A 201 -8.92 -16.51 3.54
N GLY A 202 -8.10 -17.12 2.68
CA GLY A 202 -8.14 -16.91 1.23
C GLY A 202 -7.37 -15.68 0.74
N GLN A 203 -6.90 -14.80 1.63
CA GLN A 203 -5.94 -13.77 1.29
C GLN A 203 -4.50 -14.26 1.47
N TRP A 204 -3.61 -13.80 0.61
CA TRP A 204 -2.18 -14.02 0.77
C TRP A 204 -1.61 -13.10 1.85
N THR A 205 -0.45 -13.48 2.37
CA THR A 205 0.36 -12.65 3.28
C THR A 205 1.77 -12.55 2.75
N LEU A 206 2.26 -11.32 2.65
CA LEU A 206 3.65 -10.98 2.39
C LEU A 206 4.16 -10.14 3.56
N THR A 207 5.41 -10.34 3.98
CA THR A 207 5.99 -9.68 5.17
C THR A 207 7.39 -9.18 4.88
N ASP A 208 7.79 -8.11 5.56
CA ASP A 208 9.15 -7.58 5.55
C ASP A 208 10.12 -8.34 6.48
N ALA A 209 9.96 -9.66 6.62
CA ALA A 209 10.78 -10.49 7.51
C ALA A 209 12.28 -10.46 7.16
N GLU A 210 12.60 -10.13 5.91
CA GLU A 210 13.98 -10.00 5.39
C GLU A 210 14.45 -8.53 5.33
N ALA A 211 13.68 -7.58 5.85
CA ALA A 211 14.08 -6.17 5.87
C ALA A 211 15.33 -5.95 6.73
N THR A 212 16.10 -4.94 6.36
CA THR A 212 17.29 -4.52 7.13
C THR A 212 16.88 -3.79 8.39
N GLN A 213 15.81 -3.00 8.32
CA GLN A 213 15.33 -2.16 9.40
C GLN A 213 13.94 -2.64 9.87
N ALA A 214 13.79 -2.83 11.18
CA ALA A 214 12.57 -3.32 11.84
C ALA A 214 11.90 -4.54 11.16
N PRO A 215 12.60 -5.67 10.98
CA PRO A 215 12.08 -6.78 10.18
C PRO A 215 10.87 -7.51 10.79
N GLY A 216 9.92 -7.84 9.92
CA GLY A 216 8.81 -8.74 10.18
C GLY A 216 7.63 -8.10 10.90
N ILE A 217 7.45 -6.78 10.78
CA ILE A 217 6.31 -6.06 11.38
C ILE A 217 5.47 -5.29 10.36
N GLN A 218 5.97 -5.03 9.15
CA GLN A 218 5.15 -4.49 8.07
C GLN A 218 4.69 -5.62 7.16
N HIS A 219 3.39 -5.67 6.95
CA HIS A 219 2.75 -6.73 6.19
C HIS A 219 1.99 -6.15 5.00
N ALA A 220 1.83 -6.98 3.98
CA ALA A 220 0.87 -6.77 2.92
C ALA A 220 -0.06 -7.98 2.80
N TYR A 221 -1.34 -7.71 2.56
CA TYR A 221 -2.39 -8.71 2.39
C TYR A 221 -3.19 -8.42 1.11
N GLY A 222 -3.87 -9.44 0.59
CA GLY A 222 -4.84 -9.23 -0.48
C GLY A 222 -5.35 -10.51 -1.11
N ASP A 223 -6.28 -10.35 -2.05
CA ASP A 223 -6.90 -11.44 -2.82
C ASP A 223 -6.57 -11.40 -4.32
N LEU A 224 -5.72 -10.44 -4.73
CA LEU A 224 -5.21 -10.34 -6.10
C LEU A 224 -4.35 -11.58 -6.45
N ALA A 225 -4.17 -11.83 -7.74
CA ALA A 225 -3.47 -13.01 -8.25
C ALA A 225 -1.94 -12.82 -8.25
N ALA A 226 -1.20 -13.90 -7.97
CA ALA A 226 0.26 -13.98 -8.10
C ALA A 226 1.00 -12.78 -7.48
N PRO A 227 0.87 -12.56 -6.16
CA PRO A 227 1.52 -11.44 -5.50
C PRO A 227 3.04 -11.61 -5.45
N THR A 228 3.77 -10.51 -5.61
CA THR A 228 5.20 -10.43 -5.33
C THR A 228 5.49 -9.27 -4.38
N LEU A 229 6.55 -9.41 -3.60
CA LEU A 229 7.06 -8.39 -2.69
C LEU A 229 8.51 -8.05 -3.06
N GLU A 230 8.80 -6.76 -3.09
CA GLU A 230 10.15 -6.21 -3.12
C GLU A 230 10.34 -5.33 -1.88
N LEU A 231 11.49 -5.46 -1.24
CA LEU A 231 11.88 -4.67 -0.07
C LEU A 231 12.93 -3.66 -0.50
N GLU A 232 12.68 -2.39 -0.22
CA GLU A 232 13.57 -1.30 -0.58
C GLU A 232 14.10 -0.60 0.66
N PRO A 233 15.42 -0.63 0.92
CA PRO A 233 16.01 0.08 2.05
C PRO A 233 15.72 1.57 2.00
N THR A 234 15.38 2.15 3.15
CA THR A 234 15.09 3.58 3.31
C THR A 234 16.17 4.28 4.12
N THR A 235 16.26 5.60 3.94
CA THR A 235 17.30 6.41 4.57
C THR A 235 16.77 7.15 5.79
N TYR A 236 15.56 7.72 5.69
CA TYR A 236 15.03 8.69 6.67
C TYR A 236 13.90 8.13 7.55
N THR A 237 13.69 6.82 7.53
CA THR A 237 12.85 6.06 8.47
C THR A 237 13.58 4.77 8.88
N ASP A 238 13.17 4.16 9.98
CA ASP A 238 13.66 2.87 10.48
C ASP A 238 12.88 1.68 9.92
N HIS A 239 12.12 1.91 8.85
CA HIS A 239 11.33 0.89 8.17
C HIS A 239 11.70 0.85 6.69
N ASP A 240 12.11 -0.31 6.18
CA ASP A 240 12.27 -0.48 4.74
C ASP A 240 10.90 -0.38 4.06
N ALA A 241 10.87 0.10 2.82
CA ALA A 241 9.63 0.22 2.06
C ALA A 241 9.23 -1.12 1.46
N LEU A 242 7.92 -1.39 1.36
CA LEU A 242 7.38 -2.58 0.72
C LEU A 242 6.77 -2.19 -0.62
N VAL A 243 7.21 -2.82 -1.70
CA VAL A 243 6.59 -2.69 -3.02
C VAL A 243 5.94 -4.01 -3.40
N VAL A 244 4.61 -3.99 -3.44
CA VAL A 244 3.79 -5.16 -3.75
C VAL A 244 3.26 -5.04 -5.16
N ARG A 245 3.30 -6.13 -5.93
CA ARG A 245 2.70 -6.20 -7.26
C ARG A 245 1.84 -7.46 -7.37
N ALA A 246 0.58 -7.32 -7.77
CA ALA A 246 -0.33 -8.45 -7.91
C ALA A 246 -1.33 -8.24 -9.06
N GLY A 247 -1.64 -9.28 -9.83
CA GLY A 247 -2.57 -9.23 -10.95
C GLY A 247 -4.03 -9.09 -10.52
N LEU A 248 -4.80 -8.23 -11.19
CA LEU A 248 -6.25 -8.23 -11.03
C LEU A 248 -6.85 -9.51 -11.64
N ARG A 249 -7.64 -10.25 -10.85
CA ARG A 249 -8.42 -11.38 -11.35
C ARG A 249 -9.47 -10.84 -12.34
N ARG A 250 -9.70 -11.59 -13.43
CA ARG A 250 -10.68 -11.24 -14.46
C ARG A 250 -12.10 -11.53 -13.97
#